data_AF-A0A8K0KN93-F1
#
_entry.id   AF-A0A8K0KN93-F1
#
_cell.length_a   1.000
_cell.length_b   1.000
_cell.length_c   1.000
_cell.angle_alpha   90.00
_cell.angle_beta   90.00
_cell.angle_gamma   90.00
#
_symmetry.space_group_name_H-M   'P 1'
#
loop_
_entity.id
_entity.type
_entity.pdbx_description
1 polymer ?
#
loop_
_entity_poly.entity_id
_entity_poly.type
_entity_poly.pdbx_seq_one_letter_code
_entity_poly.pdbx_strand_id
1 'polypeptide(L)'
;MFVVAFYATLFIKTGYGPVWNLKIGMERDRCLQNWWTNLLYVNTVVNANEMCVIQSWYVTSDMHLFVISVPVVYLLTKRPTTGKIVLSLLFIASVVVPFTVTYYQQLEPLVLGYMENLIDLAKYDTFRLSYIQTYMRGTPYFMGIALGYALHHIKKSQVKIPQVWINVITVCSFISGFLPILIASIFYQPEYQYSALTAGIYAALHRVSWGLGMCGCIILHQTLGDIFMTFIAAFIVSMLIEAPLLGIEKLIFQEAKSQEKTPSIKQNHTKQDEKI
;
A
#
# COMPACT_ATOMS: atom_id res chain seq x y z
N MET A 1 12.52 -7.27 -14.94
CA MET A 1 12.64 -8.15 -16.13
C MET A 1 12.07 -9.55 -15.90
N PHE A 2 12.40 -10.23 -14.80
CA PHE A 2 11.81 -11.54 -14.48
C PHE A 2 10.28 -11.56 -14.53
N VAL A 3 9.61 -10.58 -13.92
CA VAL A 3 8.15 -10.45 -13.95
C VAL A 3 7.61 -10.29 -15.37
N VAL A 4 8.25 -9.47 -16.21
CA VAL A 4 7.83 -9.28 -17.61
C VAL A 4 7.98 -10.57 -18.40
N ALA A 5 9.10 -11.28 -18.24
CA ALA A 5 9.31 -12.58 -18.88
C ALA A 5 8.26 -13.62 -18.42
N PHE A 6 7.92 -13.64 -17.13
CA PHE A 6 6.87 -14.49 -16.58
C PHE A 6 5.52 -14.20 -17.23
N TYR A 7 5.10 -12.94 -17.32
CA TYR A 7 3.85 -12.54 -17.97
C TYR A 7 3.83 -12.86 -19.47
N ALA A 8 4.96 -12.73 -20.15
CA ALA A 8 5.08 -13.02 -21.58
C ALA A 8 5.08 -14.53 -21.91
N THR A 9 5.38 -15.42 -20.96
CA THR A 9 5.63 -16.84 -21.26
C THR A 9 4.84 -17.82 -20.38
N LEU A 10 5.01 -17.75 -19.07
CA LEU A 10 4.52 -18.75 -18.13
C LEU A 10 3.11 -18.45 -17.63
N PHE A 11 2.77 -17.16 -17.47
CA PHE A 11 1.52 -16.76 -16.81
C PHE A 11 0.28 -17.26 -17.55
N ILE A 12 0.27 -17.27 -18.88
CA ILE A 12 -0.86 -17.82 -19.65
C ILE A 12 -1.15 -19.29 -19.33
N LYS A 13 -0.14 -20.06 -18.92
CA LYS A 13 -0.24 -21.51 -18.65
C LYS A 13 -0.72 -21.83 -17.23
N THR A 14 -0.84 -20.85 -16.33
CA THR A 14 -1.18 -21.10 -14.91
C THR A 14 -2.67 -21.23 -14.64
N GLY A 15 -3.53 -20.92 -15.62
CA GLY A 15 -4.98 -20.95 -15.47
C GLY A 15 -5.67 -21.49 -16.71
N TYR A 16 -6.95 -21.82 -16.55
CA TYR A 16 -7.81 -22.36 -17.60
C TYR A 16 -9.17 -21.65 -17.58
N GLY A 17 -9.73 -21.40 -18.76
CA GLY A 17 -11.07 -20.81 -18.92
C GLY A 17 -11.15 -19.74 -20.02
N PRO A 18 -12.36 -19.43 -20.52
CA PRO A 18 -12.55 -18.47 -21.61
C PRO A 18 -12.13 -17.04 -21.22
N VAL A 19 -12.45 -16.60 -20.00
CA VAL A 19 -12.03 -15.28 -19.48
C VAL A 19 -10.53 -15.21 -19.26
N TRP A 20 -9.90 -16.32 -18.86
CA TRP A 20 -8.45 -16.39 -18.64
C TRP A 20 -7.67 -16.15 -19.93
N ASN A 21 -8.02 -16.86 -21.00
CA ASN A 21 -7.38 -16.68 -22.30
C ASN A 21 -7.65 -15.31 -22.90
N LEU A 22 -8.85 -14.76 -22.70
CA LEU A 22 -9.17 -13.40 -23.13
C LEU A 22 -8.27 -12.39 -22.43
N LYS A 23 -8.24 -12.37 -21.09
CA LYS A 23 -7.50 -11.35 -20.33
C LYS A 23 -5.99 -11.58 -20.36
N ILE A 24 -5.54 -12.78 -20.02
CA ILE A 24 -4.10 -13.09 -19.91
C ILE A 24 -3.45 -13.25 -21.29
N GLY A 25 -4.20 -13.68 -22.31
CA GLY A 25 -3.72 -13.70 -23.69
C GLY A 25 -3.40 -12.30 -24.21
N MET A 26 -4.30 -11.34 -23.98
CA MET A 26 -4.06 -9.93 -24.30
C MET A 26 -2.83 -9.37 -23.57
N GLU A 27 -2.71 -9.61 -22.26
CA GLU A 27 -1.57 -9.14 -21.46
C GLU A 27 -0.23 -9.74 -21.95
N ARG A 28 -0.23 -11.04 -22.32
CA ARG A 28 0.93 -11.70 -22.91
C ARG A 28 1.34 -11.01 -24.21
N ASP A 29 0.40 -10.75 -25.11
CA ASP A 29 0.69 -10.18 -26.43
C ASP A 29 1.20 -8.74 -26.32
N ARG A 30 0.62 -7.94 -25.41
CA ARG A 30 1.14 -6.62 -25.01
C ARG A 30 2.57 -6.70 -24.51
N CYS A 31 2.88 -7.70 -23.68
CA CYS A 31 4.23 -7.88 -23.18
C CYS A 31 5.23 -8.33 -24.24
N LEU A 32 4.85 -9.19 -25.18
CA LEU A 32 5.73 -9.56 -26.28
C LEU A 32 6.10 -8.37 -27.17
N GLN A 33 5.18 -7.42 -27.35
CA GLN A 33 5.40 -6.23 -28.18
C GLN A 33 6.08 -5.07 -27.42
N ASN A 34 5.71 -4.85 -26.15
CA ASN A 34 6.07 -3.65 -25.39
C ASN A 34 6.94 -3.93 -24.15
N TRP A 35 7.55 -5.12 -23.98
CA TRP A 35 8.40 -5.43 -22.81
C TRP A 35 9.49 -4.39 -22.54
N TRP A 36 10.03 -3.78 -23.59
CA TRP A 36 11.13 -2.82 -23.51
C TRP A 36 10.72 -1.50 -22.84
N THR A 37 9.44 -1.12 -22.88
CA THR A 37 8.96 0.13 -22.26
C THR A 37 9.06 0.06 -20.73
N ASN A 38 8.91 -1.14 -20.15
CA ASN A 38 9.14 -1.40 -18.73
C ASN A 38 10.63 -1.40 -18.35
N LEU A 39 11.54 -1.70 -19.30
CA LEU A 39 12.98 -1.67 -19.06
C LEU A 39 13.50 -0.23 -18.99
N LEU A 40 12.99 0.63 -19.88
CA LEU A 40 13.35 2.04 -19.94
C LEU A 40 12.54 2.94 -18.99
N TYR A 41 11.59 2.36 -18.24
CA TYR A 41 10.65 3.11 -17.39
C TYR A 41 9.85 4.16 -18.15
N VAL A 42 9.32 3.83 -19.34
CA VAL A 42 8.51 4.74 -20.17
C VAL A 42 7.14 4.18 -20.53
N ASN A 43 6.75 3.07 -19.91
CA ASN A 43 5.47 2.38 -20.16
C ASN A 43 4.21 3.21 -19.89
N THR A 44 4.30 4.26 -19.07
CA THR A 44 3.18 5.18 -18.80
C THR A 44 3.01 6.25 -19.88
N VAL A 45 4.03 6.47 -20.71
CA VAL A 45 4.08 7.51 -21.74
C VAL A 45 3.99 6.90 -23.14
N VAL A 46 4.77 5.83 -23.38
CA VAL A 46 4.84 5.14 -24.66
C VAL A 46 3.90 3.93 -24.64
N ASN A 47 2.99 3.87 -25.63
CA ASN A 47 2.02 2.78 -25.79
C ASN A 47 1.24 2.46 -24.50
N ALA A 48 0.86 3.50 -23.73
CA ALA A 48 0.23 3.34 -22.42
C ALA A 48 -1.13 2.59 -22.49
N ASN A 49 -1.80 2.62 -23.64
CA ASN A 49 -3.03 1.85 -23.92
C ASN A 49 -2.78 0.35 -24.16
N GLU A 50 -1.54 -0.04 -24.44
CA GLU A 50 -1.10 -1.43 -24.65
C GLU A 50 0.08 -1.77 -23.70
N MET A 51 -0.03 -1.26 -22.46
CA MET A 51 0.99 -1.41 -21.42
C MET A 51 1.24 -2.89 -21.11
N CYS A 52 2.51 -3.28 -21.09
CA CYS A 52 2.92 -4.58 -20.56
C CYS A 52 2.90 -4.57 -19.03
N VAL A 53 2.18 -5.51 -18.39
CA VAL A 53 2.01 -5.59 -16.94
C VAL A 53 1.42 -4.30 -16.40
N ILE A 54 0.09 -4.24 -16.32
CA ILE A 54 -0.60 -3.02 -15.88
C ILE A 54 -0.09 -2.50 -14.53
N GLN A 55 0.30 -3.35 -13.59
CA GLN A 55 0.80 -2.92 -12.28
C GLN A 55 2.15 -2.19 -12.36
N SER A 56 2.90 -2.30 -13.46
CA SER A 56 4.25 -1.72 -13.56
C SER A 56 4.29 -0.19 -13.66
N TRP A 57 3.14 0.48 -13.85
CA TRP A 57 3.06 1.94 -13.92
C TRP A 57 3.63 2.65 -12.68
N TYR A 58 3.50 2.05 -11.49
CA TYR A 58 3.99 2.68 -10.25
C TYR A 58 5.51 2.69 -10.21
N VAL A 59 6.16 1.62 -10.71
CA VAL A 59 7.63 1.52 -10.73
C VAL A 59 8.21 2.62 -11.61
N THR A 60 7.62 2.85 -12.78
CA THR A 60 8.00 3.95 -13.67
C THR A 60 7.79 5.31 -13.03
N SER A 61 6.64 5.51 -12.38
CA SER A 61 6.36 6.77 -11.68
C SER A 61 7.36 7.04 -10.55
N ASP A 62 7.73 6.01 -9.80
CA ASP A 62 8.71 6.12 -8.73
C ASP A 62 10.10 6.47 -9.27
N MET A 63 10.52 5.87 -10.39
CA MET A 63 11.80 6.20 -11.03
C MET A 63 11.84 7.65 -11.54
N HIS A 64 10.79 8.11 -12.21
CA HIS A 64 10.70 9.51 -12.66
C HIS A 64 10.77 10.49 -11.48
N LEU A 65 10.02 10.23 -10.41
CA LEU A 65 10.02 11.08 -9.21
C LEU A 65 11.35 11.00 -8.47
N PHE A 66 12.02 9.84 -8.44
CA PHE A 66 13.36 9.67 -7.89
C PHE A 66 14.41 10.51 -8.62
N VAL A 67 14.39 10.51 -9.96
CA VAL A 67 15.28 11.37 -10.74
C VAL A 67 15.04 12.85 -10.43
N ILE A 68 13.80 13.25 -10.17
CA ILE A 68 13.44 14.62 -9.79
C ILE A 68 13.86 14.94 -8.34
N SER A 69 13.77 14.00 -7.38
CA SER A 69 14.16 14.30 -5.99
C SER A 69 15.64 14.58 -5.82
N VAL A 70 16.52 13.89 -6.55
CA VAL A 70 17.98 14.06 -6.41
C VAL A 70 18.41 15.53 -6.52
N PRO A 71 18.11 16.29 -7.60
CA PRO A 71 18.46 17.69 -7.68
C PRO A 71 17.72 18.56 -6.65
N VAL A 72 16.46 18.25 -6.32
CA VAL A 72 15.68 19.01 -5.32
C VAL A 72 16.32 18.90 -3.93
N VAL A 73 16.68 17.69 -3.51
CA VAL A 73 17.36 17.42 -2.24
C VAL A 73 18.75 18.05 -2.24
N TYR A 74 19.50 17.93 -3.34
CA TYR A 74 20.80 18.58 -3.48
C TYR A 74 20.70 20.11 -3.30
N LEU A 75 19.69 20.75 -3.92
CA LEU A 75 19.42 22.17 -3.74
C LEU A 75 19.01 22.50 -2.31
N LEU A 76 18.17 21.70 -1.66
CA LEU A 76 17.81 21.88 -0.25
C LEU A 76 19.03 21.85 0.68
N THR A 77 20.01 20.99 0.42
CA THR A 77 21.24 20.91 1.22
C THR A 77 22.21 22.05 0.92
N LYS A 78 22.41 22.42 -0.34
CA LYS A 78 23.43 23.42 -0.74
C LYS A 78 22.92 24.86 -0.69
N ARG A 79 21.66 25.10 -1.06
CA ARG A 79 21.02 26.42 -1.14
C ARG A 79 19.57 26.32 -0.61
N PRO A 80 19.38 26.26 0.72
CA PRO A 80 18.09 25.92 1.32
C PRO A 80 16.96 26.87 0.94
N THR A 81 17.23 28.16 0.72
CA THR A 81 16.22 29.11 0.25
C THR A 81 15.71 28.76 -1.15
N THR A 82 16.63 28.53 -2.10
CA THR A 82 16.27 28.12 -3.47
C THR A 82 15.61 26.75 -3.48
N GLY A 83 16.15 25.78 -2.72
CA GLY A 83 15.57 24.44 -2.61
C GLY A 83 14.13 24.46 -2.09
N LYS A 84 13.84 25.28 -1.07
CA LYS A 84 12.47 25.47 -0.55
C LYS A 84 11.55 26.07 -1.61
N ILE A 85 11.99 27.11 -2.32
CA ILE A 85 11.19 27.73 -3.40
C ILE A 85 10.87 26.70 -4.49
N VAL A 86 11.87 25.95 -4.97
CA VAL A 86 11.69 24.92 -6.00
C VAL A 86 10.72 23.83 -5.50
N LEU A 87 10.90 23.34 -4.27
CA LEU A 87 10.01 22.34 -3.69
C LEU A 87 8.57 22.85 -3.57
N SER A 88 8.37 24.10 -3.13
CA SER A 88 7.04 24.71 -3.04
C SER A 88 6.39 24.85 -4.41
N LEU A 89 7.14 25.25 -5.45
CA LEU A 89 6.63 25.33 -6.82
C LEU A 89 6.24 23.95 -7.36
N LEU A 90 7.06 22.93 -7.14
CA LEU A 90 6.77 21.56 -7.55
C LEU A 90 5.54 20.99 -6.83
N PHE A 91 5.38 21.28 -5.54
CA PHE A 91 4.19 20.90 -4.77
C PHE A 91 2.93 21.61 -5.29
N ILE A 92 2.98 22.92 -5.56
CA ILE A 92 1.83 23.65 -6.13
C ILE A 92 1.48 23.06 -7.50
N ALA A 93 2.48 22.82 -8.36
CA ALA A 93 2.27 22.21 -9.66
C ALA A 93 1.62 20.81 -9.54
N SER A 94 2.06 19.99 -8.59
CA SER A 94 1.51 18.64 -8.39
C SER A 94 0.06 18.63 -7.88
N VAL A 95 -0.44 19.73 -7.34
CA VAL A 95 -1.85 19.90 -6.95
C VAL A 95 -2.68 20.49 -8.09
N VAL A 96 -2.13 21.48 -8.80
CA VAL A 96 -2.82 22.18 -9.90
C VAL A 96 -2.96 21.30 -11.14
N VAL A 97 -1.96 20.48 -11.45
CA VAL A 97 -1.97 19.61 -12.64
C VAL A 97 -3.11 18.58 -12.59
N PRO A 98 -3.32 17.80 -11.50
CA PRO A 98 -4.49 16.93 -11.39
C PRO A 98 -5.82 17.66 -11.54
N PHE A 99 -5.98 18.85 -10.92
CA PHE A 99 -7.19 19.65 -11.07
C PHE A 99 -7.45 20.01 -12.53
N THR A 100 -6.45 20.63 -13.18
CA THR A 100 -6.58 21.12 -14.56
C THR A 100 -6.84 19.99 -15.54
N VAL A 101 -6.10 18.90 -15.46
CA VAL A 101 -6.28 17.79 -16.41
C VAL A 101 -7.63 17.12 -16.21
N THR A 102 -8.03 16.82 -14.97
CA THR A 102 -9.36 16.21 -14.72
C THR A 102 -10.50 17.14 -15.16
N TYR A 103 -10.38 18.44 -14.93
CA TYR A 103 -11.40 19.42 -15.32
C TYR A 103 -11.53 19.56 -16.84
N TYR A 104 -10.42 19.74 -17.56
CA TYR A 104 -10.45 19.98 -19.01
C TYR A 104 -10.73 18.71 -19.82
N GLN A 105 -10.21 17.56 -19.39
CA GLN A 105 -10.44 16.29 -20.08
C GLN A 105 -11.74 15.60 -19.64
N GLN A 106 -12.52 16.23 -18.76
CA GLN A 106 -13.79 15.70 -18.23
C GLN A 106 -13.64 14.27 -17.70
N LEU A 107 -12.54 14.02 -16.98
CA LEU A 107 -12.26 12.71 -16.41
C LEU A 107 -13.09 12.48 -15.15
N GLU A 108 -13.24 11.21 -14.79
CA GLU A 108 -13.85 10.85 -13.52
C GLU A 108 -12.97 11.26 -12.32
N PRO A 109 -13.57 11.55 -11.14
CA PRO A 109 -12.84 11.94 -9.93
C PRO A 109 -11.78 10.91 -9.49
N LEU A 110 -12.05 9.64 -9.77
CA LEU A 110 -11.22 8.48 -9.47
C LEU A 110 -11.53 7.39 -10.50
N VAL A 111 -10.71 6.34 -10.56
CA VAL A 111 -10.96 5.17 -11.41
C VAL A 111 -12.14 4.38 -10.83
N LEU A 112 -13.33 4.51 -11.42
CA LEU A 112 -14.50 3.75 -10.99
C LEU A 112 -14.39 2.30 -11.51
N GLY A 113 -14.46 1.35 -10.57
CA GLY A 113 -14.26 -0.08 -10.81
C GLY A 113 -15.44 -0.79 -11.47
N TYR A 114 -16.07 -0.20 -12.49
CA TYR A 114 -17.14 -0.86 -13.24
C TYR A 114 -16.58 -2.03 -14.06
N MET A 115 -17.35 -3.13 -14.14
CA MET A 115 -16.87 -4.38 -14.75
C MET A 115 -16.43 -4.23 -16.21
N GLU A 116 -17.06 -3.33 -16.98
CA GLU A 116 -16.66 -3.03 -18.36
C GLU A 116 -15.22 -2.48 -18.44
N ASN A 117 -14.85 -1.56 -17.53
CA ASN A 117 -13.55 -0.91 -17.50
C ASN A 117 -12.47 -1.82 -16.89
N LEU A 118 -12.86 -2.78 -16.05
CA LEU A 118 -11.92 -3.72 -15.41
C LEU A 118 -11.43 -4.84 -16.34
N ILE A 119 -12.10 -5.07 -17.47
CA ILE A 119 -11.67 -6.06 -18.47
C ILE A 119 -10.41 -5.57 -19.17
N ASP A 120 -10.40 -4.32 -19.65
CA ASP A 120 -9.24 -3.69 -20.28
C ASP A 120 -8.97 -2.29 -19.70
N LEU A 121 -8.40 -2.29 -18.49
CA LEU A 121 -8.14 -1.07 -17.73
C LEU A 121 -7.10 -0.17 -18.41
N ALA A 122 -6.21 -0.71 -19.25
CA ALA A 122 -5.21 0.07 -19.98
C ALA A 122 -5.85 1.04 -21.02
N LYS A 123 -7.02 0.68 -21.57
CA LYS A 123 -7.76 1.52 -22.52
C LYS A 123 -8.72 2.51 -21.86
N TYR A 124 -9.01 2.34 -20.58
CA TYR A 124 -9.88 3.24 -19.85
C TYR A 124 -9.20 4.61 -19.65
N ASP A 125 -9.79 5.67 -20.21
CA ASP A 125 -9.13 6.98 -20.28
C ASP A 125 -8.83 7.60 -18.91
N THR A 126 -9.73 7.49 -17.93
CA THR A 126 -9.43 7.96 -16.56
C THR A 126 -8.21 7.23 -15.98
N PHE A 127 -8.08 5.93 -16.23
CA PHE A 127 -6.89 5.18 -15.80
C PHE A 127 -5.64 5.66 -16.54
N ARG A 128 -5.71 5.77 -17.88
CA ARG A 128 -4.57 6.13 -18.72
C ARG A 128 -4.08 7.57 -18.53
N LEU A 129 -5.00 8.51 -18.36
CA LEU A 129 -4.70 9.95 -18.35
C LEU A 129 -4.60 10.52 -16.93
N SER A 130 -5.33 9.98 -15.96
CA SER A 130 -5.34 10.46 -14.57
C SER A 130 -4.63 9.54 -13.57
N TYR A 131 -4.73 8.22 -13.73
CA TYR A 131 -4.24 7.29 -12.73
C TYR A 131 -2.75 6.95 -12.88
N ILE A 132 -2.32 6.55 -14.07
CA ILE A 132 -0.96 6.01 -14.30
C ILE A 132 0.10 7.09 -14.54
N GLN A 133 -0.31 8.33 -14.83
CA GLN A 133 0.60 9.39 -15.23
C GLN A 133 1.41 9.90 -14.04
N THR A 134 2.75 9.96 -14.18
CA THR A 134 3.65 10.37 -13.09
C THR A 134 3.34 11.78 -12.57
N TYR A 135 3.06 12.72 -13.47
CA TYR A 135 2.77 14.11 -13.11
C TYR A 135 1.46 14.25 -12.30
N MET A 136 0.60 13.23 -12.30
CA MET A 136 -0.61 13.20 -11.48
C MET A 136 -0.37 12.74 -10.05
N ARG A 137 0.80 12.17 -9.74
CA ARG A 137 1.08 11.49 -8.47
C ARG A 137 2.22 12.13 -7.66
N GLY A 138 2.72 13.29 -8.07
CA GLY A 138 3.86 13.96 -7.42
C GLY A 138 3.59 14.51 -6.02
N THR A 139 2.34 14.79 -5.66
CA THR A 139 1.97 15.44 -4.37
C THR A 139 2.53 14.75 -3.13
N PRO A 140 2.23 13.46 -2.85
CA PRO A 140 2.77 12.78 -1.68
C PRO A 140 4.30 12.71 -1.69
N TYR A 141 4.92 12.71 -2.88
CA TYR A 141 6.37 12.65 -3.03
C TYR A 141 7.04 13.94 -2.54
N PHE A 142 6.58 15.10 -3.00
CA PHE A 142 7.10 16.40 -2.56
C PHE A 142 6.80 16.67 -1.07
N MET A 143 5.66 16.22 -0.57
CA MET A 143 5.35 16.27 0.86
C MET A 143 6.32 15.42 1.69
N GLY A 144 6.67 14.22 1.21
CA GLY A 144 7.67 13.37 1.85
C GLY A 144 9.06 14.02 1.90
N ILE A 145 9.48 14.70 0.82
CA ILE A 145 10.74 15.46 0.82
C ILE A 145 10.70 16.61 1.83
N ALA A 146 9.60 17.36 1.87
CA ALA A 146 9.42 18.46 2.82
C ALA A 146 9.46 17.97 4.28
N LEU A 147 8.78 16.87 4.56
CA LEU A 147 8.78 16.23 5.87
C LEU A 147 10.19 15.73 6.24
N GLY A 148 10.86 15.01 5.34
CA GLY A 148 12.21 14.51 5.57
C GLY A 148 13.20 15.63 5.90
N TYR A 149 13.11 16.75 5.18
CA TYR A 149 13.90 17.95 5.47
C TYR A 149 13.56 18.53 6.86
N ALA A 150 12.28 18.69 7.20
CA ALA A 150 11.86 19.19 8.51
C ALA A 150 12.34 18.29 9.66
N LEU A 151 12.19 16.97 9.53
CA LEU A 151 12.62 15.99 10.53
C LEU A 151 14.15 15.98 10.71
N HIS A 152 14.91 16.14 9.62
CA HIS A 152 16.37 16.29 9.70
C HIS A 152 16.77 17.50 10.56
N HIS A 153 16.10 18.64 10.37
CA HIS A 153 16.36 19.84 11.17
C HIS A 153 15.91 19.71 12.62
N ILE A 154 14.75 19.11 12.90
CA ILE A 154 14.27 18.85 14.26
C ILE A 154 15.26 17.97 15.02
N LYS A 155 15.74 16.89 14.38
CA LYS A 155 16.75 15.99 14.96
C LYS A 155 18.08 16.71 15.22
N LYS A 156 18.51 17.59 14.32
CA LYS A 156 19.74 18.39 14.51
C LYS A 156 19.62 19.41 15.65
N SER A 157 18.46 20.05 15.79
CA SER A 157 18.20 21.07 16.81
C SER A 157 17.77 20.50 18.17
N GLN A 158 17.63 19.17 18.30
CA GLN A 158 17.21 18.48 19.52
C GLN A 158 15.88 19.01 20.10
N VAL A 159 14.99 19.49 19.23
CA VAL A 159 13.69 20.01 19.64
C VAL A 159 12.77 18.84 19.97
N LYS A 160 12.30 18.78 21.22
CA LYS A 160 11.30 17.80 21.65
C LYS A 160 9.92 18.29 21.24
N ILE A 161 9.21 17.48 20.43
CA ILE A 161 7.81 17.76 20.11
C ILE A 161 6.97 17.32 21.32
N PRO A 162 6.19 18.23 21.93
CA PRO A 162 5.28 17.86 23.02
C PRO A 162 4.27 16.79 22.61
N GLN A 163 3.97 15.86 23.53
CA GLN A 163 3.07 14.71 23.29
C GLN A 163 1.67 15.12 22.80
N VAL A 164 1.14 16.25 23.28
CA VAL A 164 -0.16 16.79 22.85
C VAL A 164 -0.19 17.00 21.34
N TRP A 165 0.88 17.56 20.76
CA TRP A 165 0.97 17.80 19.33
C TRP A 165 1.12 16.51 18.52
N ILE A 166 1.82 15.51 19.06
CA ILE A 166 1.92 14.18 18.44
C ILE A 166 0.52 13.53 18.37
N ASN A 167 -0.24 13.59 19.45
CA ASN A 167 -1.60 13.04 19.49
C ASN A 167 -2.52 13.76 18.50
N VAL A 168 -2.47 15.10 18.44
CA VAL A 168 -3.24 15.89 17.47
C VAL A 168 -2.86 15.52 16.03
N ILE A 169 -1.57 15.50 15.70
CA ILE A 169 -1.08 15.11 14.38
C ILE A 169 -1.57 13.71 14.00
N THR A 170 -1.55 12.77 14.94
CA THR A 170 -1.99 11.39 14.74
C THR A 170 -3.47 11.32 14.39
N VAL A 171 -4.32 11.96 15.19
CA VAL A 171 -5.78 12.00 14.95
C VAL A 171 -6.07 12.68 13.60
N CYS A 172 -5.46 13.83 13.32
CA CYS A 172 -5.60 14.52 12.03
C CYS A 172 -5.13 13.66 10.85
N SER A 173 -4.09 12.85 11.04
CA SER A 173 -3.55 11.97 9.98
C SER A 173 -4.55 10.89 9.60
N PHE A 174 -5.12 10.19 10.58
CA PHE A 174 -6.16 9.20 10.33
C PHE A 174 -7.38 9.83 9.65
N ILE A 175 -7.85 10.98 10.14
CA ILE A 175 -8.97 11.70 9.51
C ILE A 175 -8.63 12.03 8.04
N SER A 176 -7.46 12.61 7.77
CA SER A 176 -7.06 12.95 6.40
C SER A 176 -6.86 11.74 5.48
N GLY A 177 -6.47 10.58 6.02
CA GLY A 177 -6.33 9.35 5.24
C GLY A 177 -7.67 8.69 4.90
N PHE A 178 -8.60 8.65 5.87
CA PHE A 178 -9.89 7.96 5.70
C PHE A 178 -10.96 8.83 5.04
N LEU A 179 -10.97 10.15 5.29
CA LEU A 179 -12.01 11.05 4.79
C LEU A 179 -12.18 11.01 3.26
N PRO A 180 -11.12 11.02 2.44
CA PRO A 180 -11.27 10.91 0.99
C PRO A 180 -11.92 9.60 0.56
N ILE A 181 -11.65 8.48 1.24
CA ILE A 181 -12.27 7.17 0.94
C ILE A 181 -13.77 7.24 1.21
N LEU A 182 -14.19 7.89 2.29
CA LEU A 182 -15.61 8.09 2.58
C LEU A 182 -16.27 9.00 1.53
N ILE A 183 -15.62 10.09 1.13
CA ILE A 183 -16.11 10.97 0.07
C ILE A 183 -16.20 10.20 -1.27
N ALA A 184 -15.23 9.32 -1.55
CA ALA A 184 -15.23 8.51 -2.77
C ALA A 184 -16.50 7.67 -2.92
N SER A 185 -17.10 7.22 -1.81
CA SER A 185 -18.32 6.42 -1.83
C SER A 185 -19.52 7.14 -2.45
N ILE A 186 -19.54 8.48 -2.43
CA ILE A 186 -20.60 9.29 -3.06
C ILE A 186 -20.55 9.14 -4.58
N PHE A 187 -19.35 9.02 -5.17
CA PHE A 187 -19.20 8.86 -6.61
C PHE A 187 -19.62 7.49 -7.13
N TYR A 188 -19.82 6.51 -6.25
CA TYR A 188 -20.35 5.19 -6.61
C TYR A 188 -21.88 5.14 -6.57
N GLN A 189 -22.55 6.16 -6.03
CA GLN A 189 -24.01 6.18 -5.95
C GLN A 189 -24.62 6.39 -7.34
N PRO A 190 -25.64 5.61 -7.74
CA PRO A 190 -26.27 5.72 -9.06
C PRO A 190 -26.97 7.08 -9.27
N GLU A 191 -27.35 7.78 -8.19
CA GLU A 191 -27.98 9.10 -8.25
C GLU A 191 -26.96 10.25 -8.45
N TYR A 192 -25.66 9.97 -8.35
CA TYR A 192 -24.63 11.00 -8.46
C TYR A 192 -24.58 11.58 -9.88
N GLN A 193 -24.77 12.90 -9.98
CA GLN A 193 -24.62 13.62 -11.24
C GLN A 193 -23.19 14.12 -11.39
N TYR A 194 -22.56 13.77 -12.52
CA TYR A 194 -21.19 14.16 -12.81
C TYR A 194 -21.04 15.68 -12.86
N SER A 195 -20.01 16.19 -12.16
CA SER A 195 -19.58 17.58 -12.24
C SER A 195 -18.07 17.64 -12.41
N ALA A 196 -17.60 18.20 -13.52
CA ALA A 196 -16.18 18.35 -13.82
C ALA A 196 -15.43 19.15 -12.75
N LEU A 197 -16.10 20.15 -12.14
CA LEU A 197 -15.52 20.92 -11.05
C LEU A 197 -15.30 20.05 -9.81
N THR A 198 -16.32 19.31 -9.39
CA THR A 198 -16.23 18.40 -8.24
C THR A 198 -15.17 17.32 -8.48
N ALA A 199 -15.12 16.78 -9.69
CA ALA A 199 -14.12 15.79 -10.08
C ALA A 199 -12.69 16.34 -10.01
N GLY A 200 -12.45 17.53 -10.56
CA GLY A 200 -11.15 18.19 -10.51
C GLY A 200 -10.70 18.52 -9.09
N ILE A 201 -11.60 19.07 -8.27
CA ILE A 201 -11.30 19.38 -6.86
C ILE A 201 -10.93 18.11 -6.11
N TYR A 202 -11.72 17.05 -6.27
CA TYR A 202 -11.45 15.78 -5.61
C TYR A 202 -10.12 15.17 -6.08
N ALA A 203 -9.85 15.17 -7.39
CA ALA A 203 -8.62 14.63 -7.98
C ALA A 203 -7.34 15.31 -7.44
N ALA A 204 -7.40 16.62 -7.18
CA ALA A 204 -6.31 17.38 -6.59
C ALA A 204 -6.17 17.17 -5.08
N LEU A 205 -7.28 17.26 -4.33
CA LEU A 205 -7.24 17.30 -2.86
C LEU A 205 -7.09 15.93 -2.21
N HIS A 206 -7.65 14.85 -2.79
CA HIS A 206 -7.55 13.52 -2.16
C HIS A 206 -6.10 13.06 -1.99
N ARG A 207 -5.22 13.42 -2.94
CA ARG A 207 -3.77 13.09 -2.90
C ARG A 207 -3.04 13.90 -1.85
N VAL A 208 -3.41 15.17 -1.65
CA VAL A 208 -2.89 16.01 -0.56
C VAL A 208 -3.31 15.42 0.79
N SER A 209 -4.60 15.09 0.91
CA SER A 209 -5.18 14.51 2.12
C SER A 209 -4.49 13.18 2.49
N TRP A 210 -4.29 12.29 1.50
CA TRP A 210 -3.53 11.05 1.70
C TRP A 210 -2.08 11.31 2.08
N GLY A 211 -1.42 12.27 1.43
CA GLY A 211 -0.05 12.67 1.74
C GLY A 211 0.10 13.19 3.18
N LEU A 212 -0.86 13.97 3.68
CA LEU A 212 -0.88 14.45 5.07
C LEU A 212 -1.03 13.28 6.05
N GLY A 213 -1.92 12.34 5.74
CA GLY A 213 -2.11 11.13 6.53
C GLY A 213 -0.82 10.32 6.66
N MET A 214 -0.14 10.07 5.55
CA MET A 214 1.13 9.36 5.54
C MET A 214 2.23 10.14 6.29
N CYS A 215 2.29 11.46 6.15
CA CYS A 215 3.26 12.30 6.84
C CYS A 215 3.15 12.19 8.36
N GLY A 216 1.94 12.28 8.92
CA GLY A 216 1.80 12.17 10.37
C GLY A 216 1.92 10.74 10.90
N CYS A 217 1.60 9.71 10.10
CA CYS A 217 1.98 8.32 10.44
C CYS A 217 3.50 8.15 10.56
N ILE A 218 4.30 8.81 9.70
CA ILE A 218 5.77 8.80 9.79
C ILE A 218 6.25 9.51 11.06
N ILE A 219 5.66 10.67 11.39
CA ILE A 219 5.97 11.40 12.63
C ILE A 219 5.67 10.52 13.85
N LEU A 220 4.51 9.85 13.85
CA LEU A 220 4.10 8.92 14.90
C LEU A 220 5.11 7.79 15.08
N HIS A 221 5.57 7.17 13.98
CA HIS A 221 6.60 6.14 14.05
C HIS A 221 7.90 6.71 14.64
N GLN A 222 8.34 7.90 14.31
CA GLN A 222 9.59 8.41 14.89
C GLN A 222 9.50 8.65 16.40
N THR A 223 8.31 8.88 16.94
CA THR A 223 8.09 9.17 18.36
C THR A 223 7.66 7.95 19.19
N LEU A 224 6.89 7.03 18.59
CA LEU A 224 6.37 5.82 19.23
C LEU A 224 6.94 4.53 18.61
N GLY A 225 7.86 4.62 17.65
CA GLY A 225 8.42 3.47 16.94
C GLY A 225 9.11 2.49 17.87
N ASP A 226 9.79 3.01 18.90
CA ASP A 226 10.36 2.17 19.95
C ASP A 226 9.26 1.38 20.67
N ILE A 227 8.11 2.00 20.97
CA ILE A 227 6.97 1.35 21.60
C ILE A 227 6.35 0.29 20.68
N PHE A 228 6.10 0.62 19.40
CA PHE A 228 5.52 -0.31 18.43
C PHE A 228 6.44 -1.52 18.16
N MET A 229 7.75 -1.28 18.00
CA MET A 229 8.75 -2.34 17.86
C MET A 229 8.85 -3.19 19.13
N THR A 230 8.73 -2.57 20.31
CA THR A 230 8.70 -3.29 21.59
C THR A 230 7.44 -4.15 21.72
N PHE A 231 6.27 -3.65 21.31
CA PHE A 231 5.03 -4.43 21.32
C PHE A 231 5.05 -5.58 20.32
N ILE A 232 5.55 -5.38 19.10
CA ILE A 232 5.70 -6.47 18.12
C ILE A 232 6.72 -7.50 18.61
N ALA A 233 7.86 -7.07 19.13
CA ALA A 233 8.85 -7.98 19.70
C ALA A 233 8.28 -8.76 20.89
N ALA A 234 7.56 -8.09 21.80
CA ALA A 234 6.89 -8.73 22.93
C ALA A 234 5.82 -9.72 22.48
N PHE A 235 5.03 -9.40 21.46
CA PHE A 235 4.02 -10.29 20.88
C PHE A 235 4.65 -11.53 20.24
N ILE A 236 5.72 -11.37 19.46
CA ILE A 236 6.45 -12.50 18.85
C ILE A 236 7.08 -13.39 19.94
N VAL A 237 7.70 -12.79 20.95
CA VAL A 237 8.29 -13.53 22.08
C VAL A 237 7.22 -14.29 22.88
N SER A 238 6.08 -13.66 23.18
CA SER A 238 4.95 -14.31 23.85
C SER A 238 4.40 -15.47 23.01
N MET A 239 4.21 -15.30 21.69
CA MET A 239 3.79 -16.40 20.81
C MET A 239 4.79 -17.56 20.78
N LEU A 240 6.10 -17.28 20.74
CA LEU A 240 7.15 -18.30 20.72
C LEU A 240 7.24 -19.09 22.03
N ILE A 241 6.84 -18.49 23.15
CA ILE A 241 6.84 -19.14 24.47
C ILE A 241 5.52 -19.88 24.74
N GLU A 242 4.38 -19.25 24.45
CA GLU A 242 3.06 -19.81 24.75
C GLU A 242 2.67 -20.98 23.83
N ALA A 243 3.02 -20.93 22.54
CA ALA A 243 2.71 -22.00 21.60
C ALA A 243 3.30 -23.37 21.99
N PRO A 244 4.59 -23.50 22.38
CA PRO A 244 5.13 -24.77 22.86
C PRO A 244 4.61 -25.16 24.25
N LEU A 245 4.34 -24.20 25.15
CA LEU A 245 3.81 -24.49 26.49
C LEU A 245 2.42 -25.14 26.41
N LEU A 246 1.54 -24.62 25.54
CA LEU A 246 0.21 -25.19 25.28
C LEU A 246 0.29 -26.59 24.65
N GLY A 247 1.37 -26.87 23.90
CA GLY A 247 1.65 -28.21 23.36
C GLY A 247 2.03 -29.20 24.47
N ILE A 248 2.92 -28.78 25.38
CA ILE A 248 3.36 -29.59 26.52
C ILE A 248 2.20 -29.84 27.50
N GLU A 249 1.38 -28.83 27.77
CA GLU A 249 0.19 -28.95 28.61
C GLU A 249 -0.77 -30.04 28.08
N LYS A 250 -1.03 -30.04 26.77
CA LYS A 250 -1.88 -31.07 26.15
C LYS A 250 -1.29 -32.47 26.27
N LEU A 251 0.03 -32.62 26.16
CA LEU A 251 0.70 -33.91 26.31
C LEU A 251 0.59 -34.44 27.76
N ILE A 252 0.89 -33.59 28.74
CA ILE A 252 0.82 -33.96 30.17
C ILE A 252 -0.60 -34.34 30.57
N PHE A 253 -1.61 -33.57 30.15
CA PHE A 253 -3.00 -33.87 30.49
C PHE A 253 -3.61 -35.02 29.67
N GLN A 254 -3.11 -35.32 28.47
CA GLN A 254 -3.47 -36.55 27.76
C GLN A 254 -2.94 -37.79 28.49
N GLU A 255 -1.71 -37.77 28.99
CA GLU A 255 -1.15 -38.85 29.79
C GLU A 255 -1.92 -39.05 31.10
N ALA A 256 -2.24 -37.95 31.81
CA ALA A 256 -3.05 -38.01 33.04
C ALA A 256 -4.44 -38.63 32.81
N LYS A 257 -5.10 -38.26 31.71
CA LYS A 257 -6.42 -38.82 31.34
C LYS A 257 -6.35 -40.27 30.85
N SER A 258 -5.20 -40.71 30.35
CA SER A 258 -4.94 -42.10 29.97
C SER A 258 -4.69 -42.99 31.21
N GLN A 259 -4.04 -42.46 32.24
CA GLN A 259 -3.81 -43.17 33.50
C GLN A 259 -5.10 -43.36 34.31
N GLU A 260 -5.99 -42.37 34.30
CA GLU A 260 -7.30 -42.46 34.99
C GLU A 260 -8.24 -43.51 34.35
N LYS A 261 -8.04 -43.86 33.06
CA LYS A 261 -8.83 -44.87 32.34
C LYS A 261 -8.29 -46.30 32.44
N THR A 262 -7.17 -46.55 33.13
CA THR A 262 -6.61 -47.89 33.28
C THR A 262 -6.93 -48.43 34.69
N PRO A 263 -7.98 -49.25 34.88
CA PRO A 263 -8.28 -49.83 36.19
C PRO A 263 -7.24 -50.92 36.51
N SER A 264 -6.53 -50.76 37.61
CA SER A 264 -5.65 -51.78 38.17
C SER A 264 -6.48 -52.96 38.72
N ILE A 265 -6.84 -53.89 37.85
CA ILE A 265 -7.25 -55.25 38.21
C ILE A 265 -5.98 -56.11 38.20
N LYS A 266 -5.49 -56.49 39.39
CA LYS A 266 -4.72 -57.73 39.55
C LYS A 266 -5.37 -58.55 40.67
N GLN A 267 -5.82 -59.72 40.26
CA GLN A 267 -6.69 -60.67 40.94
C GLN A 267 -6.00 -61.36 42.13
N ASN A 268 -6.77 -61.55 43.19
CA ASN A 268 -6.59 -62.63 44.15
C ASN A 268 -7.01 -63.95 43.50
N HIS A 269 -6.09 -64.91 43.41
CA HIS A 269 -6.41 -66.34 43.22
C HIS A 269 -5.54 -67.16 44.17
N THR A 270 -5.98 -67.33 45.42
CA THR A 270 -5.80 -68.58 46.18
C THR A 270 -6.64 -68.53 47.45
N LYS A 271 -7.72 -69.33 47.48
CA LYS A 271 -8.12 -70.22 48.59
C LYS A 271 -9.61 -70.56 48.47
N GLN A 272 -9.89 -71.78 48.08
CA GLN A 272 -11.03 -72.53 48.56
C GLN A 272 -10.55 -73.96 48.88
N ASP A 273 -11.24 -74.56 49.85
CA ASP A 273 -11.13 -75.91 50.39
C ASP A 273 -10.13 -76.07 51.56
N GLU A 274 -10.43 -76.66 52.72
CA GLU A 274 -11.66 -77.07 53.41
C GLU A 274 -11.22 -77.69 54.77
N LYS A 275 -12.09 -77.65 55.80
CA LYS A 275 -12.11 -78.46 57.06
C LYS A 275 -11.16 -78.04 58.21
N ILE A 276 -11.62 -77.74 59.43
CA ILE A 276 -12.93 -77.84 60.13
C ILE A 276 -13.13 -76.57 60.96
#